data_AF-A0A5C6ZVX5-F1
#
_entry.id   AF-A0A5C6ZVX5-F1
#
_cell.length_a   1.000
_cell.length_b   1.000
_cell.length_c   1.000
_cell.angle_alpha   90.00
_cell.angle_beta   90.00
_cell.angle_gamma   90.00
#
_symmetry.space_group_name_H-M   'P 1'
#
loop_
_entity.id
_entity.type
_entity.pdbx_description
1 polymer ?
#
loop_
_entity_poly.entity_id
_entity_poly.type
_entity_poly.pdbx_seq_one_letter_code
_entity_poly.pdbx_strand_id
1 'polypeptide(L)'
;MKTLIIILSAIGLLSLNSCKQETDPQALMENPETRTEVFNTIMENQNYMTELMSQMQNSEQAMQMMQGNKKMMGYMMQGEGMQMMMMDNKQMRHSMMSQMMSQMMSQMMNEEKMMGPIMIMMQEKGIMSEDCMQSSMKMMSDKGMDMQGMNKMDDVDSRT
;
A
#
# COMPACT_ATOMS: atom_id res chain seq x y z
N MET A 1 64.18 -46.25 4.11
CA MET A 1 63.47 -45.07 4.68
C MET A 1 63.14 -44.01 3.62
N LYS A 2 64.12 -43.48 2.88
CA LYS A 2 63.87 -42.41 1.86
C LYS A 2 62.80 -42.78 0.81
N THR A 3 62.83 -44.00 0.27
CA THR A 3 61.87 -44.47 -0.74
C THR A 3 60.44 -44.64 -0.18
N LEU A 4 60.32 -45.08 1.07
CA LEU A 4 59.03 -45.23 1.76
C LEU A 4 58.36 -43.89 2.00
N ILE A 5 59.14 -42.86 2.38
CA ILE A 5 58.64 -41.50 2.59
C ILE A 5 58.12 -40.89 1.28
N ILE A 6 58.80 -41.15 0.16
CA ILE A 6 58.38 -40.67 -1.16
C ILE A 6 57.06 -41.33 -1.60
N ILE A 7 56.91 -42.65 -1.38
CA ILE A 7 55.69 -43.38 -1.73
C ILE A 7 54.51 -42.93 -0.86
N LEU A 8 54.71 -42.78 0.46
CA LEU A 8 53.67 -42.27 1.36
C LEU A 8 53.25 -40.83 1.01
N SER A 9 54.21 -39.99 0.64
CA SER A 9 53.95 -38.60 0.19
C SER A 9 53.14 -38.57 -1.11
N ALA A 10 53.48 -39.42 -2.08
CA ALA A 10 52.74 -39.52 -3.35
C ALA A 10 51.29 -40.03 -3.13
N ILE A 11 51.08 -41.01 -2.26
CA ILE A 11 49.73 -41.52 -1.92
C ILE A 11 48.91 -40.44 -1.19
N GLY A 12 49.53 -39.69 -0.27
CA GLY A 12 48.88 -38.57 0.43
C GLY A 12 48.41 -37.46 -0.52
N LEU A 13 49.25 -37.08 -1.49
CA LEU A 13 48.91 -36.05 -2.48
C LEU A 13 47.81 -36.49 -3.46
N LEU A 14 47.77 -37.79 -3.82
CA LEU A 14 46.71 -38.36 -4.66
C LEU A 14 45.38 -38.49 -3.91
N SER A 15 45.43 -38.72 -2.59
CA SER A 15 44.24 -38.78 -1.72
C SER A 15 43.54 -37.42 -1.61
N LEU A 16 44.32 -36.33 -1.50
CA LEU A 16 43.78 -34.96 -1.38
C LEU A 16 43.22 -34.43 -2.71
N ASN A 17 43.77 -34.84 -3.85
CA ASN A 17 43.25 -34.47 -5.18
C ASN A 17 42.08 -35.35 -5.66
N SER A 18 41.87 -36.52 -5.06
CA SER A 18 40.74 -37.42 -5.41
C SER A 18 39.48 -37.15 -4.60
N CYS A 19 39.52 -36.25 -3.61
CA CYS A 19 38.31 -35.72 -2.97
C CYS A 19 37.60 -34.73 -3.90
N LYS A 20 37.04 -35.22 -5.02
CA LYS A 20 35.80 -34.63 -5.57
C LYS A 20 34.70 -35.01 -4.60
N GLN A 21 34.62 -34.31 -3.47
CA GLN A 21 33.49 -34.45 -2.58
C GLN A 21 32.34 -33.73 -3.28
N GLU A 22 31.44 -34.51 -3.91
CA GLU A 22 30.14 -34.00 -4.30
C GLU A 22 29.49 -33.46 -3.03
N THR A 23 29.44 -32.14 -2.92
CA THR A 23 28.80 -31.49 -1.78
C THR A 23 27.32 -31.75 -1.89
N ASP A 24 26.80 -32.57 -0.98
CA ASP A 24 25.36 -32.74 -0.82
C ASP A 24 24.76 -31.40 -0.37
N PRO A 25 23.92 -30.75 -1.21
CA PRO A 25 23.30 -29.47 -0.85
C PRO A 25 22.43 -29.58 0.40
N GLN A 26 21.86 -30.76 0.68
CA GLN A 26 21.05 -30.96 1.87
C GLN A 26 21.91 -30.98 3.13
N ALA A 27 23.01 -31.73 3.13
CA ALA A 27 23.98 -31.73 4.24
C ALA A 27 24.53 -30.31 4.53
N LEU A 28 24.73 -29.49 3.49
CA LEU A 28 25.15 -28.09 3.66
C LEU A 28 24.09 -27.25 4.39
N MET A 29 22.80 -27.52 4.19
CA MET A 29 21.70 -26.77 4.79
C MET A 29 21.31 -27.30 6.19
N GLU A 30 21.71 -28.52 6.55
CA GLU A 30 21.51 -29.09 7.89
C GLU A 30 22.44 -28.46 8.94
N ASN A 31 23.67 -28.12 8.56
CA ASN A 31 24.58 -27.38 9.43
C ASN A 31 24.16 -25.90 9.56
N PRO A 32 23.97 -25.38 10.78
CA PRO A 32 23.44 -24.03 11.01
C PRO A 32 24.41 -22.91 10.59
N GLU A 33 25.73 -23.12 10.71
CA GLU A 33 26.75 -22.15 10.33
C GLU A 33 26.77 -21.99 8.81
N THR A 34 26.85 -23.11 8.09
CA THR A 34 26.84 -23.10 6.63
C THR A 34 25.51 -22.63 6.06
N ARG A 35 24.38 -23.03 6.66
CA ARG A 35 23.06 -22.52 6.26
C ARG A 35 22.96 -21.00 6.40
N THR A 36 23.48 -20.44 7.49
CA THR A 36 23.48 -18.99 7.72
C THR A 36 24.35 -18.28 6.69
N GLU A 37 25.54 -18.81 6.42
CA GLU A 37 26.46 -18.24 5.43
C GLU A 37 25.87 -18.25 4.03
N VAL A 38 25.19 -19.33 3.64
CA VAL A 38 24.48 -19.42 2.36
C VAL A 38 23.39 -18.35 2.27
N PHE A 39 22.59 -18.17 3.32
CA PHE A 39 21.56 -17.12 3.33
C PHE A 39 22.16 -15.72 3.23
N ASN A 40 23.22 -15.42 3.98
CA ASN A 40 23.90 -14.13 3.92
C ASN A 40 24.47 -13.87 2.52
N THR A 41 25.15 -14.87 1.94
CA THR A 41 25.70 -14.79 0.57
C THR A 41 24.62 -14.46 -0.46
N ILE A 42 23.42 -15.05 -0.33
CA ILE A 42 22.30 -14.76 -1.23
C ILE A 42 21.77 -13.34 -1.00
N MET A 43 21.57 -12.93 0.27
CA MET A 43 20.99 -11.62 0.60
C MET A 43 21.92 -10.44 0.29
N GLU A 44 23.23 -10.63 0.41
CA GLU A 44 24.24 -9.58 0.18
C GLU A 44 24.63 -9.47 -1.31
N ASN A 45 24.19 -10.40 -2.15
CA ASN A 45 24.45 -10.38 -3.59
C ASN A 45 23.17 -10.07 -4.38
N GLN A 46 23.17 -8.93 -5.09
CA GLN A 46 21.99 -8.47 -5.85
C GLN A 46 21.53 -9.48 -6.91
N ASN A 47 22.45 -10.14 -7.62
CA ASN A 47 22.09 -11.08 -8.68
C ASN A 47 21.43 -12.33 -8.08
N TYR A 48 22.02 -12.90 -7.03
CA TYR A 48 21.45 -14.06 -6.34
C TYR A 48 20.11 -13.76 -5.70
N MET A 49 19.97 -12.59 -5.06
CA MET A 49 18.69 -12.18 -4.51
C MET A 49 17.63 -12.00 -5.60
N THR A 50 17.99 -11.44 -6.76
CA THR A 50 17.07 -11.28 -7.90
C THR A 50 16.63 -12.64 -8.45
N GLU A 51 17.56 -13.57 -8.61
CA GLU A 51 17.25 -14.92 -9.07
C GLU A 51 16.39 -15.69 -8.07
N LEU A 52 16.71 -15.62 -6.77
CA LEU A 52 15.91 -16.22 -5.71
C LEU A 52 14.48 -15.66 -5.72
N MET A 53 14.31 -14.35 -5.86
CA MET A 53 12.98 -13.72 -5.98
C MET A 53 12.21 -14.24 -7.19
N SER A 54 12.86 -14.38 -8.35
CA SER A 54 12.25 -14.95 -9.55
C SER A 54 11.78 -16.39 -9.30
N GLN A 55 12.60 -17.22 -8.65
CA GLN A 55 12.21 -18.59 -8.31
C GLN A 55 11.04 -18.63 -7.32
N MET A 56 11.03 -17.75 -6.32
CA MET A 56 9.93 -17.67 -5.36
C MET A 56 8.60 -17.25 -6.01
N GLN A 57 8.62 -16.33 -6.98
CA GLN A 57 7.42 -15.92 -7.72
C GLN A 57 6.78 -17.07 -8.50
N ASN A 58 7.60 -18.02 -8.97
CA ASN A 58 7.14 -19.22 -9.68
C ASN A 58 6.72 -20.37 -8.73
N SER A 59 6.88 -20.19 -7.41
CA SER A 59 6.53 -21.20 -6.40
C SER A 59 5.26 -20.82 -5.65
N GLU A 60 4.20 -21.62 -5.80
CA GLU A 60 2.93 -21.38 -5.10
C GLU A 60 3.10 -21.36 -3.57
N GLN A 61 3.88 -22.29 -3.03
CA GLN A 61 4.13 -22.36 -1.59
C GLN A 61 4.88 -21.12 -1.09
N ALA A 62 5.88 -20.64 -1.82
CA ALA A 62 6.60 -19.42 -1.46
C ALA A 62 5.68 -18.20 -1.52
N MET A 63 4.84 -18.11 -2.57
CA MET A 63 3.84 -17.06 -2.71
C MET A 63 2.82 -17.06 -1.57
N GLN A 64 2.33 -18.23 -1.15
CA GLN A 64 1.43 -18.35 0.01
C GLN A 64 2.10 -17.85 1.30
N MET A 65 3.36 -18.22 1.53
CA MET A 65 4.13 -17.73 2.68
C MET A 65 4.32 -16.21 2.66
N MET A 66 4.57 -15.62 1.48
CA MET A 66 4.70 -14.17 1.33
C MET A 66 3.38 -13.44 1.59
N GLN A 67 2.27 -13.93 1.05
CA GLN A 67 0.94 -13.34 1.26
C GLN A 67 0.51 -13.39 2.72
N GLY A 68 0.85 -14.46 3.44
CA GLY A 68 0.58 -14.59 4.88
C GLY A 68 1.53 -13.78 5.78
N ASN A 69 2.58 -13.16 5.22
CA ASN A 69 3.62 -12.51 6.01
C ASN A 69 3.17 -11.12 6.48
N LYS A 70 2.77 -11.02 7.75
CA LYS A 70 2.31 -9.77 8.38
C LYS A 70 3.36 -8.66 8.37
N LYS A 71 4.65 -8.99 8.49
CA LYS A 71 5.73 -7.99 8.51
C LYS A 71 5.89 -7.36 7.11
N MET A 72 5.88 -8.20 6.07
CA MET A 72 5.91 -7.75 4.69
C MET A 72 4.68 -6.90 4.34
N MET A 73 3.49 -7.35 4.74
CA MET A 73 2.26 -6.58 4.58
C MET A 73 2.33 -5.23 5.31
N GLY A 74 2.90 -5.22 6.52
CA GLY A 74 3.14 -3.99 7.29
C GLY A 74 4.02 -2.99 6.57
N TYR A 75 5.14 -3.43 5.97
CA TYR A 75 6.00 -2.54 5.17
C TYR A 75 5.30 -2.00 3.93
N MET A 76 4.47 -2.81 3.27
CA MET A 76 3.70 -2.37 2.10
C MET A 76 2.66 -1.30 2.47
N MET A 77 2.03 -1.44 3.63
CA MET A 77 1.02 -0.51 4.15
C MET A 77 1.62 0.79 4.70
N GLN A 78 2.79 0.72 5.35
CA GLN A 78 3.44 1.89 5.97
C GLN A 78 4.33 2.66 5.00
N GLY A 79 4.81 2.04 3.93
CA GLY A 79 5.69 2.66 2.95
C GLY A 79 4.96 3.35 1.79
N GLU A 80 5.74 3.90 0.88
CA GLU A 80 5.28 4.51 -0.38
C GLU A 80 4.52 3.51 -1.29
N GLY A 81 4.57 2.21 -1.00
CA GLY A 81 3.89 1.17 -1.78
C GLY A 81 2.35 1.33 -1.79
N MET A 82 1.75 1.68 -0.65
CA MET A 82 0.32 2.00 -0.59
C MET A 82 -0.01 3.26 -1.40
N GLN A 83 0.85 4.28 -1.31
CA GLN A 83 0.66 5.56 -1.99
C GLN A 83 0.80 5.40 -3.51
N MET A 84 1.79 4.64 -3.97
CA MET A 84 2.01 4.32 -5.38
C MET A 84 0.85 3.53 -5.98
N MET A 85 0.31 2.53 -5.27
CA MET A 85 -0.89 1.81 -5.72
C MET A 85 -2.11 2.73 -5.86
N MET A 86 -2.29 3.68 -4.95
CA MET A 86 -3.36 4.69 -5.06
C MET A 86 -3.11 5.71 -6.17
N MET A 87 -1.84 6.04 -6.45
CA MET A 87 -1.46 6.95 -7.53
C MET A 87 -1.61 6.30 -8.90
N ASP A 88 -1.16 5.07 -9.12
CA ASP A 88 -1.20 4.47 -10.46
C ASP A 88 -2.60 3.97 -10.85
N ASN A 89 -3.42 3.57 -9.88
CA ASN A 89 -4.76 3.09 -10.17
C ASN A 89 -5.79 4.24 -10.20
N LYS A 90 -5.93 4.88 -11.36
CA LYS A 90 -6.92 5.95 -11.59
C LYS A 90 -8.34 5.54 -11.18
N GLN A 91 -8.73 4.28 -11.40
CA GLN A 91 -10.05 3.78 -11.06
C GLN A 91 -10.24 3.66 -9.55
N MET A 92 -9.25 3.13 -8.84
CA MET A 92 -9.27 3.05 -7.38
C MET A 92 -9.23 4.45 -6.74
N ARG A 93 -8.39 5.34 -7.27
CA ARG A 93 -8.33 6.75 -6.85
C ARG A 93 -9.69 7.43 -7.04
N HIS A 94 -10.30 7.26 -8.21
CA HIS A 94 -11.62 7.83 -8.51
C HIS A 94 -12.70 7.24 -7.62
N SER A 95 -12.70 5.92 -7.40
CA SER A 95 -13.65 5.23 -6.53
C SER A 95 -13.53 5.69 -5.08
N MET A 96 -12.32 5.76 -4.53
CA MET A 96 -12.10 6.23 -3.16
C MET A 96 -12.46 7.70 -3.00
N MET A 97 -12.05 8.56 -3.95
CA MET A 97 -12.40 9.98 -3.93
C MET A 97 -13.91 10.19 -4.03
N SER A 98 -14.58 9.42 -4.90
CA SER A 98 -16.04 9.45 -5.06
C SER A 98 -16.75 8.99 -3.78
N GLN A 99 -16.27 7.90 -3.17
CA GLN A 99 -16.83 7.38 -1.92
C GLN A 99 -16.62 8.35 -0.76
N MET A 100 -15.44 8.95 -0.66
CA MET A 100 -15.12 9.95 0.37
C MET A 100 -15.95 11.22 0.18
N MET A 101 -16.06 11.72 -1.05
CA MET A 101 -16.95 12.86 -1.37
C MET A 101 -18.41 12.53 -1.08
N SER A 102 -18.88 11.32 -1.41
CA SER A 102 -20.24 10.90 -1.13
C SER A 102 -20.51 10.81 0.38
N GLN A 103 -19.57 10.28 1.16
CA GLN A 103 -19.67 10.25 2.62
C GLN A 103 -19.64 11.66 3.24
N MET A 104 -18.73 12.52 2.76
CA MET A 104 -18.62 13.90 3.23
C MET A 104 -19.88 14.70 2.88
N MET A 105 -20.41 14.56 1.67
CA MET A 105 -21.68 15.17 1.25
C MET A 105 -22.84 14.60 2.06
N SER A 106 -22.88 13.29 2.31
CA SER A 106 -23.92 12.69 3.15
C SER A 106 -23.86 13.23 4.57
N GLN A 107 -22.68 13.39 5.17
CA GLN A 107 -22.53 13.99 6.49
C GLN A 107 -22.98 15.45 6.51
N MET A 108 -22.53 16.26 5.52
CA MET A 108 -22.93 17.67 5.43
C MET A 108 -24.43 17.85 5.18
N MET A 109 -25.07 16.98 4.41
CA MET A 109 -26.52 17.03 4.14
C MET A 109 -27.35 16.53 5.31
N ASN A 110 -26.82 15.60 6.12
CA ASN A 110 -27.49 15.09 7.31
C ASN A 110 -27.39 16.05 8.50
N GLU A 111 -26.48 17.02 8.45
CA GLU A 111 -26.41 18.12 9.43
C GLU A 111 -27.32 19.27 8.98
N GLU A 112 -28.55 19.33 9.51
CA GLU A 112 -29.57 20.36 9.21
C GLU A 112 -29.02 21.81 9.28
N LYS A 113 -27.99 22.04 10.11
CA LYS A 113 -27.39 23.36 10.34
C LYS A 113 -26.35 23.80 9.28
N MET A 114 -25.85 22.88 8.47
CA MET A 114 -24.78 23.16 7.50
C MET A 114 -25.33 23.55 6.12
N MET A 115 -26.54 23.12 5.78
CA MET A 115 -27.09 23.30 4.44
C MET A 115 -27.41 24.76 4.10
N GLY A 116 -27.99 25.49 5.06
CA GLY A 116 -28.32 26.91 4.91
C GLY A 116 -27.10 27.78 4.57
N PRO A 117 -26.02 27.76 5.39
CA PRO A 117 -24.79 28.51 5.10
C PRO A 117 -24.15 28.18 3.74
N ILE A 118 -24.22 26.92 3.30
CA ILE A 118 -23.69 26.51 1.98
C ILE A 118 -24.50 27.15 0.85
N MET A 119 -25.82 27.18 0.95
CA MET A 119 -26.69 27.83 -0.05
C MET A 119 -26.42 29.33 -0.16
N ILE A 120 -26.24 30.01 0.99
CA ILE A 120 -25.87 31.43 1.04
C ILE A 120 -24.56 31.66 0.31
N MET A 121 -23.54 30.86 0.60
CA MET A 121 -22.24 30.99 -0.06
C MET A 121 -22.31 30.72 -1.57
N MET A 122 -23.16 29.80 -2.02
CA MET A 122 -23.35 29.51 -3.45
C MET A 122 -23.99 30.69 -4.19
N GLN A 123 -24.92 31.39 -3.56
CA GLN A 123 -25.47 32.64 -4.09
C GLN A 123 -24.42 33.76 -4.09
N GLU A 124 -23.71 33.97 -2.98
CA GLU A 124 -22.65 34.99 -2.88
C GLU A 124 -21.57 34.82 -3.94
N LYS A 125 -21.23 33.57 -4.30
CA LYS A 125 -20.26 33.26 -5.35
C LYS A 125 -20.84 33.27 -6.77
N GLY A 126 -22.12 33.62 -6.92
CA GLY A 126 -22.81 33.66 -8.22
C GLY A 126 -22.99 32.28 -8.87
N ILE A 127 -22.85 31.21 -8.09
CA ILE A 127 -23.06 29.82 -8.57
C ILE A 127 -24.56 29.52 -8.63
N MET A 128 -25.35 30.16 -7.76
CA MET A 128 -26.80 30.05 -7.69
C MET A 128 -27.44 31.43 -7.81
N SER A 129 -28.48 31.59 -8.64
CA SER A 129 -29.23 32.83 -8.73
C SER A 129 -30.15 33.03 -7.52
N GLU A 130 -30.48 34.29 -7.23
CA GLU A 130 -31.48 34.68 -6.22
C GLU A 130 -32.78 33.86 -6.37
N ASP A 131 -33.33 33.81 -7.59
CA ASP A 131 -34.58 33.12 -7.90
C ASP A 131 -34.48 31.60 -7.65
N CYS A 132 -33.34 31.00 -8.01
CA CYS A 132 -33.08 29.58 -7.79
C CYS A 132 -32.98 29.28 -6.29
N MET A 133 -32.36 30.18 -5.53
CA MET A 133 -32.25 30.09 -4.08
C MET A 133 -33.59 30.20 -3.39
N GLN A 134 -34.39 31.22 -3.70
CA GLN A 134 -35.71 31.42 -3.11
C GLN A 134 -36.66 30.23 -3.40
N SER A 135 -36.63 29.73 -4.63
CA SER A 135 -37.39 28.54 -5.01
C SER A 135 -36.95 27.29 -4.24
N SER A 136 -35.63 27.11 -4.06
CA SER A 136 -35.06 26.00 -3.28
C SER A 136 -35.42 26.08 -1.79
N MET A 137 -35.37 27.28 -1.21
CA MET A 137 -35.79 27.51 0.19
C MET A 137 -37.26 27.18 0.40
N LYS A 138 -38.12 27.65 -0.51
CA LYS A 138 -39.57 27.37 -0.45
C LYS A 138 -39.82 25.86 -0.47
N MET A 139 -39.18 25.14 -1.39
CA MET A 139 -39.32 23.68 -1.48
C MET A 139 -38.82 22.95 -0.21
N MET A 140 -37.78 23.46 0.45
CA MET A 140 -37.24 22.87 1.68
C MET A 140 -38.16 23.11 2.89
N SER A 141 -38.72 24.32 2.98
CA SER A 141 -39.74 24.66 3.97
C SER A 141 -41.00 23.81 3.80
N ASP A 142 -41.46 23.63 2.55
CA ASP A 142 -42.61 22.76 2.23
C ASP A 142 -42.36 21.30 2.59
N LYS A 143 -41.10 20.86 2.66
CA LYS A 143 -40.68 19.52 3.09
C LYS A 143 -40.41 19.40 4.60
N GLY A 144 -40.61 20.47 5.37
CA GLY A 144 -40.45 20.49 6.82
C GLY A 144 -39.00 20.40 7.31
N MET A 145 -38.03 20.81 6.48
CA MET A 145 -36.62 20.91 6.91
C MET A 145 -36.41 22.22 7.71
N ASP A 146 -35.80 22.13 8.89
CA ASP A 146 -35.57 23.27 9.77
C ASP A 146 -34.39 24.13 9.27
N MET A 147 -34.68 25.34 8.79
CA MET A 147 -33.69 26.28 8.23
C MET A 147 -33.14 27.24 9.28
N GLN A 148 -32.85 26.73 10.49
CA GLN A 148 -32.23 27.52 11.56
C GLN A 148 -30.91 28.14 11.09
N GLY A 149 -30.89 29.48 10.98
CA GLY A 149 -29.71 30.27 10.58
C GLY A 149 -29.94 31.22 9.40
N MET A 150 -31.07 31.12 8.70
CA MET A 150 -31.39 31.97 7.53
C MET A 150 -32.20 33.24 7.83
N ASN A 151 -32.53 33.53 9.10
CA ASN A 151 -33.30 34.71 9.54
C ASN A 151 -32.58 36.07 9.35
N LYS A 152 -31.63 36.19 8.40
CA LYS A 152 -30.81 37.39 8.17
C LYS A 152 -30.88 37.93 6.74
N MET A 153 -31.84 37.50 5.93
CA MET A 153 -32.03 38.03 4.58
C MET A 153 -33.07 39.16 4.47
N ASP A 154 -33.85 39.41 5.52
CA ASP A 154 -34.87 40.47 5.51
C ASP A 154 -34.28 41.90 5.55
N ASP A 155 -32.96 42.06 5.69
CA ASP A 155 -32.30 43.37 5.77
C ASP A 155 -31.63 43.84 4.45
N VAL A 156 -31.82 43.14 3.33
CA VAL A 156 -31.27 43.54 2.01
C VAL A 156 -32.31 44.26 1.15
N ASP A 157 -33.39 44.81 1.73
CA ASP A 157 -34.38 45.61 0.97
C ASP A 157 -34.67 46.99 1.60
N SER A 158 -33.72 47.54 2.36
CA SER A 158 -33.81 48.92 2.90
C SER A 158 -32.71 49.88 2.42
N ARG A 159 -31.97 49.53 1.36
CA ARG A 159 -31.06 50.46 0.67
C ARG A 159 -31.40 50.57 -0.80
N THR A 160 -32.42 51.37 -1.11
CA THR A 160 -32.55 52.05 -2.41
C THR A 160 -33.08 53.46 -2.16
#